data_AF-A0A9E0R173-F1
#
_entry.id   AF-A0A9E0R173-F1
#
_cell.length_a   1.000
_cell.length_b   1.000
_cell.length_c   1.000
_cell.angle_alpha   90.00
_cell.angle_beta   90.00
_cell.angle_gamma   90.00
#
_symmetry.space_group_name_H-M   'P 1'
#
loop_
_entity.id
_entity.type
_entity.pdbx_description
1 polymer ?
#
loop_
_entity_poly.entity_id
_entity_poly.type
_entity_poly.pdbx_seq_one_letter_code
_entity_poly.pdbx_strand_id
1 'polypeptide(L)'
;MKSYLFTTETDRGGVMLCDIDDFDTAVTYLCKRFDGVVKIESAEQVWQLTESDQLSSDAINSEPDIAEPQALEHSEAPPASDDLFA
;
A
#
# COMPACT_ATOMS: atom_id res chain seq x y z
N MET A 1 10.05 -6.25 18.23
CA MET A 1 8.69 -5.66 18.25
C MET A 1 8.58 -4.44 19.16
N LYS A 2 8.29 -3.28 18.57
CA LYS A 2 7.99 -2.01 19.25
C LYS A 2 6.62 -1.49 18.80
N SER A 3 5.93 -0.81 19.72
CA SER A 3 4.65 -0.14 19.43
C SER A 3 4.90 1.34 19.14
N TYR A 4 4.34 1.82 18.03
CA TYR A 4 4.40 3.21 17.60
C TYR A 4 3.00 3.79 17.55
N LEU A 5 2.78 4.93 18.19
CA LEU A 5 1.56 5.70 18.08
C LEU A 5 1.75 6.74 16.98
N PHE A 6 0.94 6.71 15.93
CA PHE A 6 0.99 7.72 14.88
C PHE A 6 -0.29 8.56 14.90
N THR A 7 -0.16 9.84 14.58
CA THR A 7 -1.25 10.81 14.44
C THR A 7 -1.22 11.38 13.03
N THR A 8 -2.39 11.49 12.42
CA THR A 8 -2.56 12.11 11.10
C THR A 8 -3.12 13.52 11.23
N GLU A 9 -3.07 14.29 10.15
CA GLU A 9 -3.62 15.66 10.09
C GLU A 9 -5.11 15.75 10.47
N THR A 10 -5.87 14.67 10.27
CA THR A 10 -7.30 14.60 10.59
C THR A 10 -7.59 14.16 12.03
N ASP A 11 -6.55 14.10 12.87
CA ASP A 11 -6.59 13.55 14.24
C ASP A 11 -6.98 12.05 14.28
N ARG A 12 -7.06 11.39 13.12
CA ARG A 12 -7.29 9.95 13.01
C ARG A 12 -5.97 9.20 13.16
N GLY A 13 -5.48 9.14 14.39
CA GLY A 13 -4.29 8.38 14.77
C GLY A 13 -4.58 6.96 15.27
N GLY A 14 -3.55 6.12 15.31
CA GLY A 14 -3.63 4.74 15.79
C GLY A 14 -2.30 4.19 16.30
N VAL A 15 -2.33 3.02 16.94
CA VAL A 15 -1.12 2.29 17.37
C VAL A 15 -0.80 1.22 16.34
N MET A 16 0.45 1.16 15.91
CA MET A 16 0.97 0.10 15.05
C MET A 16 2.11 -0.65 15.75
N LEU A 17 2.07 -1.98 15.68
CA LEU A 17 3.14 -2.85 16.14
C LEU A 17 4.05 -3.16 14.95
N CYS A 18 5.31 -2.74 15.05
CA CYS A 18 6.33 -3.02 14.04
C CYS A 18 7.46 -3.86 14.65
N ASP A 19 8.13 -4.68 13.84
CA ASP A 19 9.33 -5.40 14.28
C ASP A 19 10.63 -4.61 14.05
N ILE A 20 10.51 -3.39 13.52
CA ILE A 20 11.63 -2.47 13.31
C ILE A 20 12.10 -1.95 14.67
N ASP A 21 13.39 -2.08 14.97
CA ASP A 21 13.96 -1.57 16.22
C ASP A 21 14.44 -0.10 16.09
N ASP A 22 14.85 0.28 14.88
CA ASP A 22 15.32 1.62 14.54
C ASP A 22 14.14 2.60 14.34
N PHE A 23 14.15 3.70 15.10
CA PHE A 23 13.04 4.66 15.12
C PHE A 23 12.89 5.41 13.79
N ASP A 24 14.00 5.82 13.17
CA ASP A 24 13.99 6.59 11.91
C ASP A 24 13.44 5.75 10.75
N THR A 25 13.83 4.48 10.72
CA THR A 25 13.30 3.48 9.79
C THR A 25 11.80 3.25 10.00
N ALA A 26 11.35 3.18 11.26
CA ALA A 26 9.93 3.00 11.58
C ALA A 26 9.10 4.22 11.18
N VAL A 27 9.61 5.44 11.40
CA VAL A 27 8.99 6.70 10.96
C VAL A 27 8.81 6.71 9.45
N THR A 28 9.89 6.45 8.70
CA THR A 28 9.85 6.39 7.23
C THR A 28 8.84 5.36 6.73
N TYR A 29 8.76 4.20 7.39
CA TYR A 29 7.79 3.16 7.06
C TYR A 29 6.34 3.61 7.29
N LEU A 30 6.06 4.23 8.43
CA LEU A 30 4.72 4.72 8.79
C LEU A 30 4.28 5.85 7.86
N CYS A 31 5.14 6.82 7.55
CA CYS A 31 4.84 7.91 6.63
C CYS A 31 4.61 7.43 5.18
N LYS A 32 5.26 6.33 4.76
CA LYS A 32 5.01 5.71 3.44
C LYS A 32 3.71 4.92 3.39
N ARG A 33 3.30 4.34 4.52
CA ARG A 33 2.15 3.45 4.61
C ARG A 33 0.84 4.19 4.88
N PHE A 34 0.92 5.27 5.63
CA PHE A 34 -0.21 6.11 6.00
C PHE A 34 0.00 7.51 5.47
N ASP A 35 -0.97 7.97 4.68
CA ASP A 35 -0.98 9.32 4.17
C ASP A 35 -1.37 10.32 5.28
N GLY A 36 -0.79 11.52 5.24
CA GLY A 36 -1.08 12.58 6.19
C GLY A 36 -0.57 12.35 7.61
N VAL A 37 0.43 11.48 7.83
CA VAL A 37 1.05 11.31 9.16
C VAL A 37 1.84 12.56 9.55
N VAL A 38 1.48 13.16 10.67
CA VAL A 38 2.08 14.40 11.18
C VAL A 38 2.89 14.21 12.45
N LYS A 39 2.62 13.15 13.22
CA LYS A 39 3.34 12.84 14.46
C LYS A 39 3.46 11.33 14.65
N ILE A 40 4.62 10.88 15.13
CA ILE A 40 4.87 9.49 15.53
C ILE A 40 5.57 9.48 16.89
N GLU A 41 5.04 8.71 17.83
CA GLU A 41 5.51 8.59 19.19
C GLU A 41 5.88 7.12 19.49
N SER A 42 7.06 6.92 20.06
CA SER A 42 7.50 5.68 20.69
C SER A 42 7.85 5.97 22.15
N ALA A 43 7.97 4.93 22.97
CA ALA A 43 8.09 5.03 24.43
C ALA A 43 8.93 6.22 24.96
N GLU A 44 10.07 6.53 24.32
CA GLU A 44 10.96 7.63 24.72
C GLU A 44 11.27 8.64 23.59
N GLN A 45 10.74 8.43 22.38
CA GLN A 45 11.08 9.24 21.20
C GLN A 45 9.83 9.77 20.50
N VAL A 46 9.87 11.02 20.07
CA VAL A 46 8.81 11.66 19.28
C VAL A 46 9.38 12.21 17.98
N TRP A 47 8.65 11.99 16.89
CA TRP A 47 8.90 12.56 15.59
C TRP A 47 7.67 13.36 15.16
N GLN A 48 7.89 14.53 14.58
CA GLN A 48 6.83 15.37 14.04
C GLN A 48 7.26 15.85 12.65
N LEU A 49 6.31 15.86 11.72
CA LEU A 49 6.50 16.41 10.40
C LEU A 49 6.76 17.92 10.56
N THR A 50 7.96 18.35 10.19
CA THR A 50 8.31 19.77 10.10
C THR A 50 8.03 20.25 8.68
N GLU A 51 7.62 21.51 8.51
CA GLU A 51 7.16 22.09 7.23
C GLU A 51 8.17 21.94 6.07
N SER A 52 9.43 21.59 6.35
CA SER A 52 10.49 21.40 5.34
C SER A 52 10.46 20.04 4.62
N ASP A 53 9.70 19.04 5.09
CA ASP A 53 9.70 17.68 4.52
C ASP A 53 8.60 17.43 3.47
N GLN A 54 7.60 18.31 3.39
CA GLN A 54 6.44 18.17 2.48
C GLN A 54 6.77 18.30 0.98
N LEU A 55 8.00 18.69 0.62
CA LEU A 55 8.33 19.01 -0.77
C LEU A 55 8.71 17.78 -1.64
N SER A 56 8.82 16.58 -1.06
CA SER A 56 9.53 15.46 -1.73
C SER A 56 8.68 14.25 -2.14
N SER A 57 7.39 14.21 -1.80
CA SER A 57 6.59 12.97 -1.95
C SER A 57 5.58 12.96 -3.11
N ASP A 58 5.35 14.10 -3.77
CA ASP A 58 4.42 14.20 -4.91
C ASP A 58 5.13 13.93 -6.24
N ALA A 59 5.61 12.70 -6.45
CA ALA A 59 6.23 12.34 -7.74
C ALA A 59 6.18 10.85 -8.11
N ILE A 60 5.34 9.98 -7.50
CA ILE A 60 5.11 8.63 -8.04
C ILE A 60 3.69 8.10 -7.79
N ASN A 61 2.66 8.76 -8.32
CA ASN A 61 1.43 8.05 -8.65
C ASN A 61 0.97 8.51 -10.04
N SER A 62 1.54 7.86 -11.05
CA SER A 62 0.95 7.80 -12.39
C SER A 62 0.81 6.33 -12.73
N GLU A 63 -0.20 5.69 -12.14
CA GLU A 63 -0.77 4.47 -12.68
C GLU A 63 -2.07 4.88 -13.39
N PRO A 64 -2.08 5.01 -14.73
CA PRO A 64 -3.32 4.98 -15.47
C PRO A 64 -3.60 3.52 -15.87
N ASP A 65 -4.58 2.95 -15.19
CA ASP A 65 -5.70 2.23 -15.77
C ASP A 65 -5.57 1.93 -17.28
N ILE A 66 -5.25 0.68 -17.61
CA ILE A 66 -5.62 0.08 -18.88
C ILE A 66 -6.60 -1.04 -18.56
N ALA A 67 -7.87 -0.66 -18.43
CA ALA A 67 -8.97 -1.57 -18.70
C ALA A 67 -8.95 -1.90 -20.20
N GLU A 68 -8.58 -3.13 -20.56
CA GLU A 68 -8.88 -3.67 -21.88
C GLU A 68 -9.56 -5.05 -21.74
N PRO A 69 -10.83 -5.18 -22.18
CA PRO A 69 -11.53 -6.45 -22.18
C PRO A 69 -11.11 -7.23 -23.43
N GLN A 70 -10.17 -8.16 -23.29
CA GLN A 70 -9.80 -9.04 -24.40
C GLN A 70 -10.78 -10.22 -24.49
N ALA A 71 -11.75 -10.03 -25.39
CA ALA A 71 -12.63 -11.05 -25.92
C ALA A 71 -11.88 -12.05 -26.81
N LEU A 72 -12.30 -13.33 -26.78
CA LEU A 72 -11.93 -14.45 -27.66
C LEU A 72 -10.41 -14.78 -27.67
N GLU A 73 -9.95 -16.01 -27.47
CA GLU A 73 -10.21 -17.17 -28.31
C GLU A 73 -10.01 -18.47 -27.49
N HIS A 74 -11.08 -19.21 -27.23
CA HIS A 74 -10.98 -20.67 -27.09
C HIS A 74 -11.13 -21.25 -28.50
N SER A 75 -10.02 -21.26 -29.24
CA SER A 75 -9.88 -22.10 -30.43
C SER A 75 -9.11 -23.35 -30.01
N GLU A 76 -9.53 -24.51 -30.56
CA GLU A 76 -8.93 -25.84 -30.45
C GLU A 76 -9.49 -26.73 -29.32
N ALA A 77 -10.21 -27.84 -29.53
CA ALA A 77 -10.73 -28.53 -30.71
C ALA A 77 -11.85 -29.48 -30.23
N PRO A 78 -12.85 -29.85 -31.07
CA PRO A 78 -13.75 -30.96 -30.76
C PRO A 78 -13.12 -32.28 -31.22
N PRO A 79 -13.23 -33.35 -30.43
CA PRO A 79 -13.35 -34.66 -31.05
C PRO A 79 -14.55 -35.47 -30.54
N ALA A 80 -15.30 -35.93 -31.53
CA ALA A 80 -16.16 -37.11 -31.52
C ALA A 80 -17.47 -37.04 -30.72
N SER A 81 -18.50 -36.50 -31.37
CA SER A 81 -19.80 -37.17 -31.35
C SER A 81 -19.82 -38.17 -32.51
N ASP A 82 -19.56 -39.44 -32.21
CA ASP A 82 -19.84 -40.56 -33.10
C ASP A 82 -20.82 -41.47 -32.35
N ASP A 83 -22.10 -41.07 -32.37
CA ASP A 83 -23.24 -41.94 -32.07
C ASP A 83 -24.19 -41.82 -33.26
N LEU A 84 -23.86 -42.55 -34.34
CA LEU A 84 -24.71 -42.68 -35.51
C LEU A 84 -24.32 -43.88 -36.39
N PHE A 85 -24.37 -45.08 -35.83
CA PHE A 85 -24.57 -46.30 -36.65
C PHE A 85 -25.56 -47.26 -35.99
N ALA A 86 -26.44 -47.74 -36.88
CA ALA A 86 -27.52 -48.70 -36.74
C ALA A 86 -27.23 -49.96 -35.92
#